data_AF-A0A1I7Y413-F1
#
_entry.id   AF-A0A1I7Y413-F1
#
_cell.length_a   1.000
_cell.length_b   1.000
_cell.length_c   1.000
_cell.angle_alpha   90.00
_cell.angle_beta   90.00
_cell.angle_gamma   90.00
#
_symmetry.space_group_name_H-M   'P 1'
#
loop_
_entity.id
_entity.type
_entity.pdbx_description
1 polymer ?
#
loop_
_entity_poly.entity_id
_entity_poly.type
_entity_poly.pdbx_seq_one_letter_code
_entity_poly.pdbx_strand_id
1 'polypeptide(L)'
;MTRLTFRNKVLPALRSLAFDCTFDISKFQAFRQNLVDCVFTGLQACSQLSDIDVGNYGERCISFLRHQIDLGNLKILRLRSIREWPDTVRPSLISFIESPSFMGLNLLCCNLALDTDLATCFVDHFLRSKLREDSQIDGRPSFALEWLHDVRRESVYHYVPNDFITWTDYQITYCLLAANNLQRTGIYIRCY
;
A
#
# COMPACT_ATOMS: atom_id res chain seq x y z
N MET A 1 2.62 11.31 -31.14
CA MET A 1 3.69 10.34 -30.76
C MET A 1 3.25 8.95 -31.18
N THR A 2 4.09 8.18 -31.91
CA THR A 2 3.71 6.81 -32.31
C THR A 2 4.00 5.81 -31.18
N ARG A 3 3.30 4.66 -31.16
CA ARG A 3 3.53 3.57 -30.19
C ARG A 3 4.98 3.09 -30.20
N LEU A 4 5.61 3.03 -31.39
CA LEU A 4 7.01 2.65 -31.56
C LEU A 4 7.96 3.70 -30.95
N THR A 5 7.68 4.99 -31.16
CA THR A 5 8.48 6.07 -30.55
C THR A 5 8.40 6.05 -29.02
N PHE A 6 7.21 5.84 -28.46
CA PHE A 6 7.05 5.74 -27.00
C PHE A 6 7.83 4.54 -26.43
N ARG A 7 7.68 3.37 -27.05
CA ARG A 7 8.34 2.15 -26.59
C ARG A 7 9.85 2.20 -26.68
N ASN A 8 10.39 2.75 -27.76
CA ASN A 8 11.82 2.62 -28.05
C ASN A 8 12.64 3.83 -27.57
N LYS A 9 12.02 5.01 -27.40
CA LYS A 9 12.74 6.22 -26.99
C LYS A 9 12.33 6.69 -25.60
N VAL A 10 11.03 6.76 -25.33
CA VAL A 10 10.52 7.36 -24.09
C VAL A 10 10.67 6.40 -22.91
N LEU A 11 10.24 5.14 -23.06
CA LEU A 11 10.30 4.18 -21.95
C LEU A 11 11.72 3.90 -21.43
N PRO A 12 12.75 3.69 -22.28
CA PRO A 12 14.11 3.53 -21.79
C PRO A 12 14.64 4.77 -21.05
N ALA A 13 14.33 5.97 -21.55
CA ALA A 13 14.71 7.21 -20.90
C ALA A 13 14.03 7.37 -19.53
N LEU A 14 12.72 7.05 -19.45
CA LEU A 14 12.00 7.04 -18.18
C LEU A 14 12.62 6.06 -17.18
N ARG A 15 13.00 4.85 -17.62
CA ARG A 15 13.68 3.88 -16.75
C ARG A 15 15.02 4.41 -16.22
N SER A 16 15.81 5.08 -17.07
CA SER A 16 17.11 5.62 -16.65
C SER A 16 17.01 6.80 -15.68
N LEU A 17 15.87 7.49 -15.67
CA LEU A 17 15.61 8.63 -14.80
C LEU A 17 14.80 8.25 -13.55
N ALA A 18 14.20 7.06 -13.52
CA ALA A 18 13.46 6.58 -12.38
C ALA A 18 14.43 6.28 -11.23
N PHE A 19 14.38 7.08 -10.18
CA PHE A 19 15.02 6.82 -8.90
C PHE A 19 14.08 7.30 -7.79
N ASP A 20 13.68 6.39 -6.90
CA ASP A 20 12.71 6.66 -5.83
C ASP A 20 11.44 7.37 -6.34
N CYS A 21 10.88 6.84 -7.44
CA CYS A 21 9.80 7.49 -8.17
C CYS A 21 8.42 6.95 -7.82
N THR A 22 7.43 7.85 -7.87
CA THR A 22 6.00 7.52 -7.83
C THR A 22 5.48 7.22 -9.23
N PHE A 23 4.90 6.04 -9.39
CA PHE A 23 4.12 5.65 -10.56
C PHE A 23 2.63 5.80 -10.27
N ASP A 24 2.00 6.86 -10.78
CA ASP A 24 0.56 7.12 -10.65
C ASP A 24 -0.16 6.94 -11.99
N ILE A 25 -1.06 5.95 -12.04
CA ILE A 25 -2.01 5.77 -13.15
C ILE A 25 -3.46 5.70 -12.67
N SER A 26 -3.73 6.18 -11.46
CA SER A 26 -5.01 6.02 -10.77
C SER A 26 -6.17 6.86 -11.33
N LYS A 27 -5.87 7.98 -12.00
CA LYS A 27 -6.86 8.95 -12.49
C LYS A 27 -7.22 8.80 -13.96
N PHE A 28 -6.63 7.84 -14.67
CA PHE A 28 -6.74 7.78 -16.12
C PHE A 28 -7.83 6.82 -16.58
N GLN A 29 -9.09 7.23 -16.42
CA GLN A 29 -10.24 6.52 -17.00
C GLN A 29 -10.26 6.53 -18.55
N ALA A 30 -9.45 7.39 -19.18
CA ALA A 30 -9.51 7.66 -20.63
C ALA A 30 -8.41 7.01 -21.48
N PHE A 31 -7.46 6.26 -20.89
CA PHE A 31 -6.41 5.64 -21.70
C PHE A 31 -6.87 4.35 -22.38
N ARG A 32 -6.47 4.22 -23.65
CA ARG A 32 -6.63 2.95 -24.37
C ARG A 32 -5.80 1.88 -23.65
N GLN A 33 -6.40 0.71 -23.41
CA GLN A 33 -5.78 -0.43 -22.71
C GLN A 33 -4.39 -0.78 -23.25
N ASN A 34 -4.20 -0.68 -24.58
CA ASN A 34 -2.92 -0.96 -25.23
C ASN A 34 -1.77 -0.04 -24.77
N LEU A 35 -2.05 1.22 -24.39
CA LEU A 35 -1.05 2.13 -23.87
C LEU A 35 -0.68 1.77 -22.44
N VAL A 36 -1.69 1.53 -21.60
CA VAL A 36 -1.53 1.07 -20.21
C VAL A 36 -0.69 -0.21 -20.16
N ASP A 37 -1.02 -1.17 -21.02
CA ASP A 37 -0.28 -2.41 -21.17
C ASP A 37 1.18 -2.20 -21.58
N CYS A 38 1.44 -1.26 -22.51
CA CYS A 38 2.80 -0.91 -22.91
C CYS A 38 3.58 -0.27 -21.76
N VAL A 39 2.92 0.50 -20.89
CA VAL A 39 3.54 1.08 -19.69
C VAL A 39 3.88 -0.01 -18.69
N PHE A 40 2.96 -0.93 -18.37
CA PHE A 40 3.24 -2.03 -17.44
C PHE A 40 4.39 -2.92 -17.93
N THR A 41 4.37 -3.38 -19.18
CA THR A 41 5.51 -4.13 -19.76
C THR A 41 6.77 -3.27 -19.80
N GLY A 42 6.61 -2.00 -20.11
CA GLY A 42 7.65 -0.99 -20.16
C GLY A 42 8.26 -0.64 -18.82
N LEU A 43 7.62 -0.93 -17.69
CA LEU A 43 8.16 -0.65 -16.36
C LEU A 43 8.33 -1.90 -15.51
N GLN A 44 7.95 -3.08 -16.02
CA GLN A 44 7.99 -4.33 -15.26
C GLN A 44 9.33 -4.58 -14.58
N ALA A 45 10.45 -4.46 -15.28
CA ALA A 45 11.79 -4.68 -14.71
C ALA A 45 12.37 -3.44 -13.99
N CYS A 46 11.60 -2.38 -13.80
CA CYS A 46 12.07 -1.17 -13.11
C CYS A 46 12.00 -1.40 -11.60
N SER A 47 13.15 -1.60 -10.96
CA SER A 47 13.28 -1.76 -9.51
C SER A 47 13.32 -0.44 -8.74
N GLN A 48 13.25 0.69 -9.45
CA GLN A 48 13.40 2.03 -8.89
C GLN A 48 12.07 2.69 -8.53
N LEU A 49 10.96 1.98 -8.74
CA LEU A 49 9.64 2.44 -8.31
C LEU A 49 9.49 2.16 -6.81
N SER A 50 9.35 3.24 -6.05
CA SER A 50 9.15 3.17 -4.61
C SER A 50 7.70 3.38 -4.23
N ASP A 51 6.93 4.08 -5.07
CA ASP A 51 5.52 4.36 -4.81
C ASP A 51 4.69 3.97 -6.03
N ILE A 52 3.59 3.25 -5.81
CA ILE A 52 2.63 2.89 -6.86
C ILE A 52 1.23 3.35 -6.42
N ASP A 53 0.55 4.08 -7.31
CA ASP A 53 -0.85 4.45 -7.18
C ASP A 53 -1.60 4.04 -8.45
N VAL A 54 -2.44 3.01 -8.34
CA VAL A 54 -2.94 2.28 -9.50
C VAL A 54 -4.39 1.86 -9.35
N GLY A 55 -5.14 1.96 -10.45
CA GLY A 55 -6.46 1.36 -10.60
C GLY A 55 -6.39 -0.08 -11.14
N ASN A 56 -7.43 -0.89 -10.97
CA ASN A 56 -7.44 -2.21 -11.61
C ASN A 56 -7.65 -2.09 -13.14
N TYR A 57 -6.58 -2.33 -13.90
CA TYR A 57 -6.57 -2.38 -15.38
C TYR A 57 -6.51 -3.80 -15.96
N GLY A 58 -6.88 -4.82 -15.18
CA GLY A 58 -6.91 -6.24 -15.58
C GLY A 58 -5.62 -7.00 -15.26
N GLU A 59 -5.50 -8.22 -15.79
CA GLU A 59 -4.46 -9.19 -15.38
C GLU A 59 -3.02 -8.68 -15.51
N ARG A 60 -2.74 -7.87 -16.53
CA ARG A 60 -1.40 -7.30 -16.74
C ARG A 60 -1.02 -6.31 -15.64
N CYS A 61 -1.99 -5.56 -15.09
CA CYS A 61 -1.80 -4.68 -13.95
C CYS A 61 -1.48 -5.50 -12.70
N ILE A 62 -2.23 -6.58 -12.47
CA ILE A 62 -2.03 -7.46 -11.31
C ILE A 62 -0.65 -8.12 -11.40
N SER A 63 -0.28 -8.66 -12.56
CA SER A 63 1.04 -9.26 -12.80
C SER A 63 2.17 -8.25 -12.59
N PHE A 64 2.00 -7.01 -13.06
CA PHE A 64 2.94 -5.93 -12.82
C PHE A 64 3.09 -5.61 -11.33
N LEU A 65 1.97 -5.47 -10.61
CA LEU A 65 1.95 -5.16 -9.19
C LEU A 65 2.65 -6.25 -8.37
N ARG A 66 2.32 -7.53 -8.61
CA ARG A 66 2.98 -8.67 -7.94
C ARG A 66 4.48 -8.63 -8.13
N HIS A 67 4.91 -8.46 -9.39
CA HIS A 67 6.32 -8.40 -9.70
C HIS A 67 7.03 -7.22 -9.01
N GLN A 68 6.41 -6.05 -8.93
CA GLN A 68 6.98 -4.89 -8.25
C GLN A 68 7.10 -5.09 -6.74
N ILE A 69 6.15 -5.80 -6.12
CA ILE A 69 6.22 -6.23 -4.73
C ILE A 69 7.38 -7.22 -4.54
N ASP A 70 7.50 -8.22 -5.43
CA ASP A 70 8.55 -9.25 -5.39
C ASP A 70 9.96 -8.65 -5.54
N LEU A 71 10.11 -7.50 -6.21
CA LEU A 71 11.38 -6.78 -6.29
C LEU A 71 11.82 -6.17 -4.96
N GLY A 72 10.93 -6.01 -3.98
CA GLY A 72 11.23 -5.59 -2.61
C GLY A 72 11.59 -4.11 -2.42
N ASN A 73 11.53 -3.29 -3.46
CA ASN A 73 11.86 -1.85 -3.38
C ASN A 73 10.64 -0.94 -3.16
N LEU A 74 9.44 -1.50 -3.31
CA LEU A 74 8.19 -0.76 -3.14
C LEU A 74 7.99 -0.38 -1.67
N LYS A 75 7.79 0.91 -1.41
CA LYS A 75 7.53 1.49 -0.10
C LYS A 75 6.06 1.77 0.12
N ILE A 76 5.39 2.37 -0.87
CA ILE A 76 3.99 2.77 -0.75
C ILE A 76 3.16 2.19 -1.90
N LEU A 77 2.04 1.56 -1.54
CA LEU A 77 1.06 1.05 -2.48
C LEU A 77 -0.31 1.64 -2.21
N ARG A 78 -0.91 2.26 -3.24
CA ARG A 78 -2.28 2.77 -3.21
C ARG A 78 -3.08 2.07 -4.28
N LEU A 79 -4.11 1.33 -3.86
CA LEU A 79 -5.04 0.67 -4.77
C LEU A 79 -6.32 1.50 -4.87
N ARG A 80 -6.71 1.82 -6.11
CA ARG A 80 -7.97 2.51 -6.40
C ARG A 80 -8.90 1.60 -7.20
N SER A 81 -10.20 1.78 -7.05
CA SER A 81 -11.21 0.97 -7.71
C SER A 81 -12.04 1.83 -8.66
N ILE A 82 -11.74 1.65 -9.94
CA ILE A 82 -12.72 1.84 -11.03
C ILE A 82 -13.33 0.47 -11.38
N ARG A 83 -12.54 -0.60 -11.23
CA ARG A 83 -12.94 -2.00 -11.34
C ARG A 83 -12.55 -2.71 -10.04
N GLU A 84 -13.25 -3.80 -9.74
CA GLU A 84 -13.00 -4.61 -8.55
C GLU A 84 -11.64 -5.30 -8.64
N TRP A 85 -10.81 -5.14 -7.61
CA TRP A 85 -9.63 -5.95 -7.40
C TRP A 85 -10.04 -7.36 -6.95
N PRO A 86 -9.46 -8.42 -7.55
CA PRO A 86 -9.76 -9.78 -7.14
C PRO A 86 -9.05 -10.12 -5.83
N ASP A 87 -9.65 -11.00 -5.04
CA ASP A 87 -9.06 -11.50 -3.77
C ASP A 87 -7.71 -12.20 -3.97
N THR A 88 -7.40 -12.64 -5.19
CA THR A 88 -6.09 -13.23 -5.54
C THR A 88 -4.92 -12.25 -5.39
N VAL A 89 -5.17 -10.95 -5.22
CA VAL A 89 -4.13 -9.94 -4.92
C VAL A 89 -3.75 -9.93 -3.43
N ARG A 90 -4.62 -10.45 -2.56
CA ARG A 90 -4.45 -10.41 -1.10
C ARG A 90 -3.14 -11.05 -0.61
N PRO A 91 -2.70 -12.23 -1.09
CA PRO A 91 -1.39 -12.78 -0.70
C PRO A 91 -0.22 -11.86 -1.04
N SER A 92 -0.30 -11.13 -2.14
CA SER A 92 0.73 -10.16 -2.53
C SER A 92 0.72 -8.92 -1.64
N LEU A 93 -0.46 -8.49 -1.16
CA LEU A 93 -0.55 -7.41 -0.18
C LEU A 93 0.06 -7.80 1.17
N ILE A 94 -0.14 -9.05 1.61
CA ILE A 94 0.52 -9.59 2.80
C ILE A 94 2.04 -9.56 2.60
N SER A 95 2.55 -10.10 1.49
CA SER A 95 3.99 -10.09 1.19
C SER A 95 4.55 -8.66 1.09
N PHE A 96 3.77 -7.71 0.60
CA PHE A 96 4.15 -6.29 0.57
C PHE A 96 4.25 -5.71 1.97
N ILE A 97 3.29 -5.99 2.86
CA ILE A 97 3.34 -5.55 4.27
C ILE A 97 4.58 -6.11 4.96
N GLU A 98 4.96 -7.37 4.71
CA GLU A 98 6.14 -8.01 5.29
C GLU A 98 7.48 -7.50 4.72
N SER A 99 7.44 -6.70 3.64
CA SER A 99 8.65 -6.19 2.99
C SER A 99 9.43 -5.24 3.90
N PRO A 100 10.77 -5.31 3.97
CA PRO A 100 11.58 -4.39 4.77
C PRO A 100 11.52 -2.93 4.30
N SER A 101 11.07 -2.69 3.07
CA SER A 101 10.86 -1.35 2.51
C SER A 101 9.47 -0.77 2.80
N PHE A 102 8.56 -1.55 3.40
CA PHE A 102 7.17 -1.17 3.61
C PHE A 102 7.03 0.13 4.42
N MET A 103 6.27 1.07 3.85
CA MET A 103 5.89 2.33 4.48
C MET A 103 4.37 2.58 4.43
N GLY A 104 3.66 2.10 3.42
CA GLY A 104 2.24 2.43 3.33
C GLY A 104 1.43 1.51 2.43
N LEU A 105 0.28 1.06 2.92
CA LEU A 105 -0.78 0.46 2.10
C LEU A 105 -2.04 1.31 2.20
N ASN A 106 -2.63 1.69 1.07
CA ASN A 106 -3.91 2.41 1.05
C ASN A 106 -4.94 1.69 0.18
N LEU A 107 -6.03 1.27 0.82
CA LEU A 107 -7.19 0.57 0.24
C LEU A 107 -8.48 1.40 0.36
N LEU A 108 -8.40 2.70 0.69
CA LEU A 108 -9.57 3.54 0.96
C LEU A 108 -10.52 3.68 -0.22
N CYS A 109 -9.95 3.69 -1.42
CA CYS A 109 -10.70 3.82 -2.65
C CYS A 109 -10.86 2.47 -3.35
N CYS A 110 -10.76 1.35 -2.63
CA CYS A 110 -10.70 -0.01 -3.14
C CYS A 110 -11.89 -0.85 -2.63
N ASN A 111 -12.27 -1.91 -3.36
CA ASN A 111 -13.27 -2.89 -2.88
C ASN A 111 -12.69 -3.87 -1.83
N LEU A 112 -11.36 -4.01 -1.76
CA LEU A 112 -10.69 -4.84 -0.78
C LEU A 112 -10.79 -4.22 0.62
N ALA A 113 -11.21 -5.03 1.58
CA ALA A 113 -11.24 -4.68 2.99
C ALA A 113 -9.93 -5.09 3.70
N LEU A 114 -9.59 -4.35 4.75
CA LEU A 114 -8.62 -4.77 5.76
C LEU A 114 -9.24 -5.92 6.54
N ASP A 115 -8.79 -7.14 6.27
CA ASP A 115 -9.19 -8.30 7.06
C ASP A 115 -8.21 -8.54 8.21
N THR A 116 -8.52 -9.57 8.99
CA THR A 116 -7.70 -9.99 10.11
C THR A 116 -6.29 -10.38 9.68
N ASP A 117 -6.11 -10.94 8.48
CA ASP A 117 -4.81 -11.39 8.00
C ASP A 117 -3.89 -10.21 7.67
N LEU A 118 -4.40 -9.20 6.94
CA LEU A 118 -3.65 -7.97 6.66
C LEU A 118 -3.32 -7.20 7.95
N ALA A 119 -4.29 -7.09 8.86
CA ALA A 119 -4.10 -6.41 10.14
C ALA A 119 -3.09 -7.15 11.03
N THR A 120 -3.19 -8.48 11.16
CA THR A 120 -2.26 -9.30 11.94
C THR A 120 -0.86 -9.21 11.36
N CYS A 121 -0.72 -9.34 10.04
CA CYS A 121 0.56 -9.24 9.36
C CYS A 121 1.26 -7.90 9.67
N PHE A 122 0.52 -6.80 9.58
CA PHE A 122 1.06 -5.48 9.87
C PHE A 122 1.45 -5.31 11.34
N VAL A 123 0.60 -5.74 12.28
CA VAL A 123 0.90 -5.69 13.73
C VAL A 123 2.12 -6.56 14.06
N ASP A 124 2.19 -7.78 13.56
CA ASP A 124 3.33 -8.68 13.78
C ASP A 124 4.62 -8.10 13.19
N HIS A 125 4.55 -7.45 12.03
CA HIS A 125 5.71 -6.82 11.42
C HIS A 125 6.19 -5.60 12.24
N PHE A 126 5.24 -4.80 12.74
CA PHE A 126 5.53 -3.69 13.65
C PHE A 126 6.25 -4.17 14.92
N LEU A 127 5.69 -5.17 15.61
CA LEU A 127 6.20 -5.68 16.88
C LEU A 127 7.60 -6.30 16.78
N ARG A 128 8.01 -6.71 15.57
CA ARG A 128 9.38 -7.16 15.31
C ARG A 128 10.37 -5.99 15.14
N SER A 129 9.94 -4.74 15.34
CA SER A 129 10.70 -3.49 15.16
C SER A 129 11.35 -3.36 13.80
N LYS A 130 10.74 -3.96 12.77
CA LYS A 130 11.22 -3.88 11.38
C LYS A 130 10.53 -2.80 10.56
N LEU A 131 9.42 -2.26 11.07
CA LEU A 131 8.69 -1.18 10.42
C LEU A 131 9.29 0.19 10.75
N ARG A 132 9.09 1.12 9.82
CA ARG A 132 9.44 2.51 10.01
C ARG A 132 8.38 3.20 10.85
N GLU A 133 8.81 4.31 11.43
CA GLU A 133 8.01 5.18 12.28
C GLU A 133 6.75 5.75 11.63
N ASP A 134 6.74 5.85 10.30
CA ASP A 134 5.66 6.38 9.48
C ASP A 134 4.89 5.29 8.72
N SER A 135 5.08 4.01 9.09
CA SER A 135 4.40 2.88 8.45
C SER A 135 2.90 2.89 8.74
N GLN A 136 2.08 2.72 7.68
CA GLN A 136 0.62 2.80 7.80
C GLN A 136 -0.15 1.83 6.89
N ILE A 137 -1.35 1.44 7.31
CA ILE A 137 -2.34 0.76 6.47
C ILE A 137 -3.68 1.51 6.53
N ASP A 138 -4.31 1.77 5.39
CA ASP A 138 -5.61 2.45 5.32
C ASP A 138 -6.61 1.54 4.59
N GLY A 139 -7.85 1.45 5.07
CA GLY A 139 -8.90 0.67 4.41
C GLY A 139 -10.12 0.43 5.29
N ARG A 140 -11.20 -0.07 4.67
CA ARG A 140 -12.41 -0.46 5.40
C ARG A 140 -12.15 -1.78 6.14
N PRO A 141 -12.32 -1.85 7.47
CA PRO A 141 -12.15 -3.10 8.20
C PRO A 141 -13.28 -4.09 7.84
N SER A 142 -12.95 -5.37 7.72
CA SER A 142 -13.92 -6.48 7.65
C SER A 142 -14.01 -7.27 8.96
N PHE A 143 -13.45 -6.73 10.04
CA PHE A 143 -13.46 -7.30 11.38
C PHE A 143 -14.02 -6.27 12.37
N ALA A 144 -14.55 -6.76 13.49
CA ALA A 144 -14.96 -5.93 14.61
C ALA A 144 -13.73 -5.24 15.20
N LEU A 145 -13.73 -3.92 15.36
CA LEU A 145 -12.54 -3.18 15.81
C LEU A 145 -12.07 -3.68 17.17
N GLU A 146 -12.99 -4.14 18.02
CA GLU A 146 -12.73 -4.73 19.32
C GLU A 146 -11.74 -5.91 19.25
N TRP A 147 -11.69 -6.61 18.12
CA TRP A 147 -10.72 -7.68 17.90
C TRP A 147 -9.28 -7.20 18.02
N LEU A 148 -8.98 -5.95 17.67
CA LEU A 148 -7.63 -5.38 17.84
C LEU A 148 -7.20 -5.33 19.31
N HIS A 149 -8.12 -5.44 20.28
CA HIS A 149 -7.77 -5.60 21.70
C HIS A 149 -7.30 -7.01 22.05
N ASP A 150 -7.78 -8.02 21.32
CA ASP A 150 -7.44 -9.42 21.55
C ASP A 150 -6.23 -9.88 20.75
N VAL A 151 -5.89 -9.18 19.66
CA VAL A 151 -4.57 -9.29 19.07
C VAL A 151 -3.60 -8.86 20.18
N ARG A 152 -2.80 -9.81 20.68
CA ARG A 152 -1.74 -9.66 21.69
C ARG A 152 -2.00 -8.62 22.81
N ARG A 153 -2.80 -9.02 23.81
CA ARG A 153 -3.08 -8.26 25.07
C ARG A 153 -1.85 -7.67 25.78
N GLU A 154 -0.66 -8.20 25.54
CA GLU A 154 0.59 -7.80 26.20
C GLU A 154 1.14 -6.44 25.70
N SER A 155 0.57 -5.87 24.64
CA SER A 155 1.13 -4.71 23.93
C SER A 155 0.17 -3.51 23.82
N VAL A 156 -1.05 -3.63 24.35
CA VAL A 156 -2.11 -2.61 24.26
C VAL A 156 -2.22 -1.90 25.61
N TYR A 157 -1.68 -0.69 25.71
CA TYR A 157 -1.57 -0.02 27.01
C TYR A 157 -2.73 0.92 27.33
N HIS A 158 -3.46 1.51 26.38
CA HIS A 158 -4.57 2.44 26.66
C HIS A 158 -5.72 2.35 25.65
N TYR A 159 -6.96 2.29 26.17
CA TYR A 159 -8.22 2.38 25.42
C TYR A 159 -8.92 3.67 25.81
N VAL A 160 -9.28 4.49 24.82
CA VAL A 160 -10.14 5.66 25.04
C VAL A 160 -11.46 5.41 24.32
N PRO A 161 -12.59 5.37 25.04
CA PRO A 161 -13.90 5.18 24.43
C PRO A 161 -14.25 6.43 23.61
N ASN A 162 -13.97 6.37 22.30
CA ASN A 162 -14.57 7.14 21.17
C ASN A 162 -13.76 6.88 19.87
N ASP A 163 -13.62 5.61 19.44
CA ASP A 163 -13.08 5.18 18.14
C ASP A 163 -11.56 4.96 17.99
N PHE A 164 -10.78 4.78 19.07
CA PHE A 164 -9.31 4.68 18.99
C PHE A 164 -8.76 3.34 19.52
N ILE A 165 -7.90 2.67 18.73
CA ILE A 165 -7.09 1.51 19.18
C ILE A 165 -5.63 1.76 18.82
N THR A 166 -4.75 1.68 19.82
CA THR A 166 -3.34 2.07 19.72
C THR A 166 -2.41 1.05 20.38
N TRP A 167 -1.25 0.82 19.76
CA TRP A 167 -0.22 -0.13 20.20
C TRP A 167 1.07 0.62 20.49
N THR A 168 1.70 0.39 21.65
CA THR A 168 2.92 1.12 22.04
C THR A 168 3.90 0.24 22.80
N ASP A 169 5.19 0.39 22.51
CA ASP A 169 6.29 0.01 23.39
C ASP A 169 6.96 1.31 23.90
N TYR A 170 6.86 1.56 25.20
CA TYR A 170 7.38 2.69 25.98
C TYR A 170 7.39 4.13 25.38
N GLN A 171 6.57 5.00 25.99
CA GLN A 171 6.67 6.48 26.03
C GLN A 171 6.23 7.35 24.85
N ILE A 172 5.54 6.85 23.82
CA ILE A 172 4.98 7.72 22.77
C ILE A 172 3.49 7.46 22.53
N THR A 173 2.69 8.52 22.64
CA THR A 173 1.23 8.53 22.40
C THR A 173 0.94 8.50 20.90
N TYR A 174 0.12 7.55 20.43
CA TYR A 174 -0.41 7.51 19.06
C TYR A 174 -1.92 7.69 19.05
N CYS A 175 -2.47 8.22 17.95
CA CYS A 175 -3.86 8.60 17.81
C CYS A 175 -4.41 8.02 16.50
N LEU A 176 -5.63 7.45 16.51
CA LEU A 176 -6.51 7.63 15.35
C LEU A 176 -6.79 9.15 15.31
N LEU A 177 -6.64 9.81 14.16
CA LEU A 177 -6.95 11.24 14.03
C LEU A 177 -7.68 11.42 12.69
N ALA A 178 -8.96 11.79 12.79
CA ALA A 178 -9.48 12.75 11.85
C ALA A 178 -8.69 14.06 12.06
N ALA A 179 -8.16 14.61 10.98
CA ALA A 179 -7.09 15.60 10.94
C ALA A 179 -7.13 16.73 12.01
N ASN A 180 -6.00 16.97 12.68
CA ASN A 180 -5.19 18.17 12.48
C ASN A 180 -3.84 18.12 13.22
N ASN A 181 -2.76 18.31 12.43
CA ASN A 181 -1.40 18.78 12.75
C ASN A 181 -0.85 18.58 14.17
N LEU A 182 0.09 17.64 14.35
CA LEU A 182 1.53 17.92 14.52
C LEU A 182 2.29 16.64 14.89
N GLN A 183 3.55 16.61 14.46
CA GLN A 183 4.49 15.49 14.47
C GLN A 183 4.50 14.65 15.75
N ARG A 184 4.09 13.40 15.59
CA ARG A 184 4.61 12.23 16.32
C ARG A 184 4.64 11.07 15.33
N THR A 185 5.70 10.27 15.44
CA THR A 185 5.80 8.88 14.95
C THR A 185 4.49 8.13 15.19
N GLY A 186 4.14 7.07 14.49
CA GLY A 186 2.92 6.32 14.83
C GLY A 186 2.51 5.34 13.74
N ILE A 187 1.95 4.22 14.17
CA ILE A 187 1.29 3.28 13.29
C ILE A 187 -0.10 3.84 12.98
N TYR A 188 -0.38 4.13 11.71
CA TYR A 188 -1.68 4.62 11.30
C TYR A 188 -2.51 3.49 10.70
N ILE A 189 -3.60 3.12 11.37
CA ILE A 189 -4.69 2.35 10.76
C ILE A 189 -5.85 3.32 10.54
N ARG A 190 -6.06 3.76 9.30
CA ARG A 190 -7.18 4.66 8.98
C ARG A 190 -8.36 3.87 8.42
N CYS A 191 -9.39 3.73 9.24
CA CYS A 191 -10.70 3.18 8.87
C CYS A 191 -11.65 4.34 8.53
N TYR A 192 -12.45 4.20 7.47
CA TYR A 192 -13.56 5.10 7.10
C TYR A 192 -14.86 4.32 7.04
#